data_AF-A0A3C0BP41-F1
#
_entry.id   AF-A0A3C0BP41-F1
#
_cell.length_a   1.000
_cell.length_b   1.000
_cell.length_c   1.000
_cell.angle_alpha   90.00
_cell.angle_beta   90.00
_cell.angle_gamma   90.00
#
_symmetry.space_group_name_H-M   'P 1'
#
loop_
_entity.id
_entity.type
_entity.pdbx_description
1 polymer ?
#
loop_
_entity_poly.entity_id
_entity_poly.type
_entity_poly.pdbx_seq_one_letter_code
_entity_poly.pdbx_strand_id
1 'polypeptide(L)'
;MSTSANLGTLLRFYATRQGSAFVNFRDFCDYIKRYAEHHVEEQAELIKYLGNTEDAVRAELEKLAEKHLVYFLDRTPDKQTVIVIMYFTVQYAQRYKEISLNSAIPFPSIADLPKQVPLDAIERENAADFLPVLFAKQDLKSPLLYCMQLPHDAPSILFPECVPVNVLTDAAMAKLRAMLKKEEYHDYFLKKLRNANPGKEISTKTFFEQFVSRPDSAVQSVESSGDSFYFWSQLCYFIRQDFEKVKDMTLEDINLLQSVSISELHLLMLKNRIQRQQQKQDALRDLEQALNKPPYFYSMQAILKLTDAKGIPLHGRYSDDDLKNFLEALTSESRNSELPRLLVFKVDSGTHYFVYKTKVFPLIVRLCNDAHDIVEKNLTDKWFKALEHYEKLPEMHDKLKFEECLKKETETASPVLYALLNSNFLPILDIEMQNNIEGGDFKFFSGGRLLPYSRLLMLNNSSILSNAKIMLPFWYVIPVISQIIGFFMRPPKSSEIEIKFEDAGLREEKRPGKSGKNMTRREALAEAAKNLEGHFVPQGSTIDRELDSYSKQWNKLIAKEAHAQLTEDVNSLIRDYMRKVIRTISAHTFTLERIESLAEALVKTPNMLKITDQDALYMYVQLYILRLVGNG
;
A
#
# COMPACT_ATOMS: atom_id res chain seq x y z
N MET A 1 -31.61 -18.21 -30.84
CA MET A 1 -32.20 -19.20 -29.91
C MET A 1 -31.41 -20.48 -30.05
N SER A 2 -30.60 -20.82 -29.05
CA SER A 2 -29.88 -22.09 -28.93
C SER A 2 -29.82 -22.41 -27.44
N THR A 3 -30.97 -22.75 -26.87
CA THR A 3 -31.03 -23.31 -25.52
C THR A 3 -30.45 -24.71 -25.58
N SER A 4 -29.21 -24.87 -25.13
CA SER A 4 -28.72 -26.19 -24.71
C SER A 4 -29.77 -26.76 -23.74
N ALA A 5 -30.27 -27.97 -24.02
CA ALA A 5 -31.32 -28.60 -23.22
C ALA A 5 -30.74 -29.12 -21.90
N ASN A 6 -30.43 -28.19 -21.00
CA ASN A 6 -30.16 -28.48 -19.61
C ASN A 6 -31.50 -28.87 -18.93
N LEU A 7 -31.54 -30.02 -18.26
CA LEU A 7 -32.72 -30.55 -17.58
C LEU A 7 -33.33 -29.54 -16.60
N GLY A 8 -32.51 -28.73 -15.91
CA GLY A 8 -32.99 -27.69 -15.00
C GLY A 8 -33.84 -26.61 -15.71
N THR A 9 -33.51 -26.28 -16.96
CA THR A 9 -34.30 -25.34 -17.78
C THR A 9 -35.63 -25.94 -18.19
N LEU A 10 -35.63 -27.22 -18.58
CA LEU A 10 -36.85 -27.95 -18.96
C LEU A 10 -37.78 -28.15 -17.76
N LEU A 11 -37.23 -28.52 -16.60
CA LEU A 11 -37.97 -28.65 -15.34
C LEU A 11 -38.62 -27.34 -14.93
N ARG A 12 -37.87 -26.23 -15.00
CA ARG A 12 -38.42 -24.90 -14.73
C ARG A 12 -39.54 -24.54 -15.71
N PHE A 13 -39.34 -24.77 -17.01
CA PHE A 13 -40.37 -24.50 -18.03
C PHE A 13 -41.65 -25.32 -17.80
N TYR A 14 -41.49 -26.60 -17.45
CA TYR A 14 -42.60 -27.49 -17.12
C TYR A 14 -43.39 -26.98 -15.89
N ALA A 15 -42.69 -26.64 -14.80
CA ALA A 15 -43.31 -26.09 -13.60
C ALA A 15 -44.05 -24.77 -13.87
N THR A 16 -43.44 -23.85 -14.65
CA THR A 16 -44.08 -22.60 -15.06
C THR A 16 -45.33 -22.82 -15.90
N ARG A 17 -45.30 -23.78 -16.84
CA ARG A 17 -46.46 -24.12 -17.68
C ARG A 17 -47.60 -24.74 -16.87
N GLN A 18 -47.29 -25.54 -15.85
CA GLN A 18 -48.29 -26.11 -14.94
C GLN A 18 -48.80 -25.12 -13.89
N GLY A 19 -48.09 -24.02 -13.66
CA GLY A 19 -48.40 -23.07 -12.59
C GLY A 19 -48.19 -23.63 -11.19
N SER A 20 -47.36 -24.67 -11.04
CA SER A 20 -47.10 -25.37 -9.78
C SER A 20 -45.62 -25.65 -9.61
N ALA A 21 -45.09 -25.38 -8.40
CA ALA A 21 -43.75 -25.78 -8.00
C ALA A 21 -43.64 -27.27 -7.65
N PHE A 22 -44.78 -27.94 -7.42
CA PHE A 22 -44.86 -29.36 -7.08
C PHE A 22 -45.08 -30.17 -8.36
N VAL A 23 -44.05 -30.91 -8.75
CA VAL A 23 -44.02 -31.71 -9.96
C VAL A 23 -44.00 -33.18 -9.58
N ASN A 24 -44.93 -33.98 -10.13
CA ASN A 24 -44.87 -35.43 -10.01
C ASN A 24 -43.70 -35.96 -10.86
N PHE A 25 -42.82 -36.76 -10.25
CA PHE A 25 -41.61 -37.26 -10.91
C PHE A 25 -41.94 -38.10 -12.16
N ARG A 26 -42.98 -38.94 -12.10
CA ARG A 26 -43.36 -39.84 -13.19
C ARG A 26 -43.91 -39.07 -14.39
N ASP A 27 -44.81 -38.11 -14.13
CA ASP A 27 -45.35 -37.23 -15.16
C ASP A 27 -44.26 -36.41 -15.85
N PHE A 28 -43.25 -35.97 -15.08
CA PHE A 28 -42.11 -35.25 -15.63
C PHE A 28 -41.19 -36.15 -16.48
N CYS A 29 -40.97 -37.40 -16.07
CA CYS A 29 -40.23 -38.37 -16.89
C CYS A 29 -40.94 -38.63 -18.22
N ASP A 30 -42.26 -38.79 -18.23
CA ASP A 30 -43.05 -38.95 -19.45
C ASP A 30 -42.96 -37.71 -20.36
N TYR A 31 -42.99 -36.51 -19.77
CA TYR A 31 -42.78 -35.26 -20.50
C TYR A 31 -41.38 -35.20 -21.14
N ILE A 32 -40.33 -35.52 -20.38
CA ILE A 32 -38.94 -35.51 -20.88
C ILE A 32 -38.76 -36.55 -21.98
N LYS A 33 -39.36 -37.73 -21.85
CA LYS A 33 -39.30 -38.77 -22.88
C LYS A 33 -39.92 -38.30 -24.20
N ARG A 34 -41.13 -37.72 -24.15
CA ARG A 34 -41.79 -37.14 -25.34
C ARG A 34 -41.00 -35.95 -25.91
N TYR A 35 -40.44 -35.11 -25.05
CA TYR A 35 -39.61 -33.98 -25.48
C TYR A 35 -38.35 -34.45 -26.19
N ALA A 36 -37.68 -35.48 -25.67
CA ALA A 36 -36.53 -36.10 -26.31
C ALA A 36 -36.92 -36.73 -27.66
N GLU A 37 -37.98 -37.53 -27.72
CA GLU A 37 -38.47 -38.14 -28.97
C GLU A 37 -38.68 -37.12 -30.10
N HIS A 38 -39.15 -35.91 -29.78
CA HIS A 38 -39.39 -34.84 -30.75
C HIS A 38 -38.16 -34.00 -31.12
N HIS A 39 -37.17 -33.88 -30.24
CA HIS A 39 -36.02 -32.95 -30.41
C HIS A 39 -34.65 -33.63 -30.49
N VAL A 40 -34.58 -34.97 -30.47
CA VAL A 40 -33.32 -35.72 -30.53
C VAL A 40 -32.55 -35.52 -31.85
N GLU A 41 -33.23 -35.27 -32.97
CA GLU A 41 -32.58 -34.97 -34.25
C GLU A 41 -31.86 -33.62 -34.24
N GLU A 42 -32.36 -32.65 -33.46
CA GLU A 42 -31.78 -31.31 -33.32
C GLU A 42 -30.76 -31.22 -32.16
N GLN A 43 -30.90 -32.08 -31.15
CA GLN A 43 -30.09 -32.07 -29.93
C GLN A 43 -29.68 -33.50 -29.50
N ALA A 44 -28.49 -33.91 -29.94
CA ALA A 44 -27.93 -35.24 -29.64
C ALA A 44 -27.77 -35.53 -28.14
N GLU A 45 -27.70 -34.50 -27.28
CA GLU A 45 -27.59 -34.65 -25.82
C GLU A 45 -28.83 -35.28 -25.17
N LEU A 46 -29.99 -35.28 -25.85
CA LEU A 46 -31.26 -35.81 -25.34
C LEU A 46 -31.38 -37.33 -25.48
N ILE A 47 -30.48 -37.99 -26.22
CA ILE A 47 -30.51 -39.45 -26.48
C ILE A 47 -30.49 -40.25 -25.18
N LYS A 48 -29.82 -39.75 -24.14
CA LYS A 48 -29.75 -40.39 -22.80
C LYS A 48 -31.11 -40.58 -22.13
N TYR A 49 -32.13 -39.83 -22.55
CA TYR A 49 -33.48 -39.89 -21.99
C TYR A 49 -34.44 -40.83 -22.73
N LEU A 50 -34.05 -41.44 -23.86
CA LEU A 50 -34.94 -42.32 -24.64
C LEU A 50 -35.01 -43.75 -24.11
N GLY A 51 -33.92 -44.24 -23.51
CA GLY A 51 -33.81 -45.62 -23.01
C GLY A 51 -34.27 -45.77 -21.56
N ASN A 52 -33.49 -45.25 -20.62
CA ASN A 52 -33.78 -45.31 -19.19
C ASN A 52 -34.03 -43.90 -18.61
N THR A 53 -35.18 -43.33 -18.99
CA THR A 53 -35.54 -41.95 -18.67
C THR A 53 -35.58 -41.69 -17.16
N GLU A 54 -36.14 -42.62 -16.38
CA GLU A 54 -36.32 -42.43 -14.94
C GLU A 54 -34.97 -42.34 -14.20
N ASP A 55 -34.04 -43.27 -14.44
CA ASP A 55 -32.74 -43.24 -13.77
C ASP A 55 -31.88 -42.06 -14.24
N ALA A 56 -31.93 -41.71 -15.53
CA ALA A 56 -31.20 -40.57 -16.07
C ALA A 56 -31.70 -39.23 -15.52
N VAL A 57 -33.03 -39.04 -15.47
CA VAL A 57 -33.65 -37.84 -14.87
C VAL A 57 -33.39 -37.79 -13.37
N ARG A 58 -33.48 -38.91 -12.65
CA ARG A 58 -33.18 -38.98 -11.22
C ARG A 58 -31.75 -38.54 -10.92
N ALA A 59 -30.76 -39.10 -11.61
CA ALA A 59 -29.34 -38.76 -11.38
C ALA A 59 -29.04 -37.27 -11.64
N GLU A 60 -29.72 -36.63 -12.58
CA GLU A 60 -29.58 -35.19 -12.80
C GLU A 60 -30.36 -34.35 -11.79
N LEU A 61 -31.55 -34.79 -11.36
CA LEU A 61 -32.29 -34.12 -10.29
C LEU A 61 -31.56 -34.21 -8.94
N GLU A 62 -30.85 -35.29 -8.66
CA GLU A 62 -29.98 -35.42 -7.48
C GLU A 62 -28.86 -34.37 -7.51
N LYS A 63 -28.19 -34.18 -8.66
CA LYS A 63 -27.20 -33.11 -8.84
C LYS A 63 -27.79 -31.70 -8.68
N LEU A 64 -29.05 -31.51 -9.08
CA LEU A 64 -29.76 -30.24 -8.88
C LEU A 64 -30.21 -30.05 -7.42
N ALA A 65 -30.51 -31.14 -6.71
CA ALA A 65 -30.84 -31.13 -5.29
C ALA A 65 -29.63 -30.82 -4.41
N GLU A 66 -28.44 -31.35 -4.74
CA GLU A 66 -27.17 -30.98 -4.11
C GLU A 66 -26.87 -29.48 -4.22
N LYS A 67 -27.39 -28.82 -5.27
CA LYS A 67 -27.27 -27.38 -5.51
C LYS A 67 -28.45 -26.57 -4.96
N HIS A 68 -29.34 -27.17 -4.17
CA HIS A 68 -30.54 -26.52 -3.62
C HIS A 68 -31.49 -25.92 -4.68
N LEU A 69 -31.46 -26.42 -5.93
CA LEU A 69 -32.35 -25.97 -7.01
C LEU A 69 -33.69 -26.72 -7.02
N VAL A 70 -33.70 -27.89 -6.39
CA VAL A 70 -34.81 -28.84 -6.35
C VAL A 70 -34.81 -29.53 -4.99
N TYR A 71 -35.98 -29.91 -4.48
CA TYR A 71 -36.11 -30.67 -3.24
C TYR A 71 -37.05 -31.86 -3.40
N PHE A 72 -36.72 -33.02 -2.84
CA PHE A 72 -37.57 -34.23 -2.88
C PHE A 72 -38.42 -34.34 -1.61
N LEU A 73 -39.74 -34.23 -1.74
CA LEU A 73 -40.68 -34.27 -0.61
C LEU A 73 -40.87 -35.70 -0.06
N ASP A 74 -41.17 -36.65 -0.95
CA ASP A 74 -41.45 -38.04 -0.60
C ASP A 74 -40.44 -38.97 -1.30
N ARG A 75 -39.71 -39.78 -0.53
CA ARG A 75 -38.71 -40.74 -1.04
C ARG A 75 -39.29 -42.12 -1.36
N THR A 76 -40.62 -42.28 -1.33
CA THR A 76 -41.28 -43.53 -1.71
C THR A 76 -41.44 -43.60 -3.23
N PRO A 77 -41.10 -44.74 -3.87
CA PRO A 77 -40.97 -44.83 -5.33
C PRO A 77 -42.28 -44.58 -6.10
N ASP A 78 -43.45 -44.80 -5.50
CA ASP A 78 -44.75 -44.67 -6.17
C ASP A 78 -45.40 -43.27 -6.09
N LYS A 79 -44.89 -42.35 -5.26
CA LYS A 79 -45.45 -40.99 -5.07
C LYS A 79 -44.38 -39.90 -4.93
N GLN A 80 -43.28 -40.03 -5.66
CA GLN A 80 -42.18 -39.07 -5.58
C GLN A 80 -42.59 -37.70 -6.15
N THR A 81 -42.69 -36.70 -5.28
CA THR A 81 -42.96 -35.29 -5.64
C THR A 81 -41.67 -34.48 -5.55
N VAL A 82 -41.40 -33.72 -6.60
CA VAL A 82 -40.23 -32.87 -6.78
C VAL A 82 -40.66 -31.42 -6.63
N ILE A 83 -40.09 -30.71 -5.66
CA ILE A 83 -40.30 -29.27 -5.46
C ILE A 83 -39.25 -28.52 -6.27
N VAL A 84 -39.69 -27.72 -7.23
CA VAL A 84 -38.82 -26.94 -8.12
C VAL A 84 -38.54 -25.57 -7.48
N ILE A 85 -37.45 -25.42 -6.72
CA ILE A 85 -37.10 -24.15 -6.06
C ILE A 85 -36.87 -23.03 -7.07
N MET A 86 -36.30 -23.36 -8.23
CA MET A 86 -36.11 -22.43 -9.35
C MET A 86 -37.40 -21.74 -9.85
N TYR A 87 -38.57 -22.35 -9.59
CA TYR A 87 -39.88 -21.74 -9.89
C TYR A 87 -40.10 -20.50 -9.02
N PHE A 88 -39.82 -20.61 -7.72
CA PHE A 88 -39.93 -19.51 -6.77
C PHE A 88 -38.92 -18.40 -7.05
N THR A 89 -37.69 -18.73 -7.49
CA THR A 89 -36.69 -17.75 -7.91
C THR A 89 -37.25 -16.76 -8.94
N VAL A 90 -37.96 -17.26 -9.97
CA VAL A 90 -38.55 -16.41 -11.01
C VAL A 90 -39.71 -15.57 -10.48
N GLN A 91 -40.58 -16.17 -9.67
CA GLN A 91 -41.71 -15.46 -9.06
C GLN A 91 -41.26 -14.32 -8.15
N TYR A 92 -40.30 -14.59 -7.26
CA TYR A 92 -39.78 -13.58 -6.36
C TYR A 92 -38.92 -12.55 -7.09
N ALA A 93 -38.20 -12.91 -8.16
CA ALA A 93 -37.50 -11.93 -8.99
C ALA A 93 -38.49 -10.94 -9.64
N GLN A 94 -39.66 -11.41 -10.08
CA GLN A 94 -40.73 -10.54 -10.56
C GLN A 94 -41.30 -9.67 -9.42
N ARG A 95 -41.46 -10.23 -8.22
CA ARG A 95 -41.88 -9.49 -7.03
C ARG A 95 -40.93 -8.35 -6.70
N TYR A 96 -39.62 -8.54 -6.78
CA TYR A 96 -38.63 -7.47 -6.58
C TYR A 96 -38.74 -6.35 -7.62
N LYS A 97 -39.10 -6.67 -8.88
CA LYS A 97 -39.42 -5.64 -9.88
C LYS A 97 -40.65 -4.84 -9.49
N GLU A 98 -41.71 -5.50 -9.00
CA GLU A 98 -42.90 -4.80 -8.51
C GLU A 98 -42.57 -3.88 -7.32
N ILE A 99 -41.75 -4.35 -6.38
CA ILE A 99 -41.30 -3.57 -5.22
C ILE A 99 -40.54 -2.31 -5.66
N SER A 100 -39.71 -2.41 -6.70
CA SER A 100 -38.97 -1.24 -7.23
C SER A 100 -39.90 -0.16 -7.79
N LEU A 101 -41.10 -0.54 -8.25
CA LEU A 101 -42.13 0.39 -8.76
C LEU A 101 -43.06 0.89 -7.65
N ASN A 102 -43.33 0.06 -6.64
CA ASN A 102 -44.21 0.39 -5.53
C ASN A 102 -43.63 -0.10 -4.19
N SER A 103 -43.16 0.85 -3.38
CA SER A 103 -42.55 0.59 -2.08
C SER A 103 -43.50 -0.01 -1.04
N ALA A 104 -44.82 0.11 -1.22
CA ALA A 104 -45.81 -0.48 -0.29
C ALA A 104 -45.86 -2.01 -0.34
N ILE A 105 -45.38 -2.62 -1.43
CA ILE A 105 -45.37 -4.06 -1.62
C ILE A 105 -44.35 -4.71 -0.68
N PRO A 106 -44.70 -5.64 0.23
CA PRO A 106 -43.77 -6.22 1.21
C PRO A 106 -42.66 -7.06 0.55
N PHE A 107 -41.53 -7.20 1.24
CA PHE A 107 -40.50 -8.16 0.81
C PHE A 107 -41.01 -9.60 0.89
N PRO A 108 -40.59 -10.49 -0.02
CA PRO A 108 -40.85 -11.91 0.09
C PRO A 108 -40.29 -12.48 1.39
N SER A 109 -41.07 -13.30 2.08
CA SER A 109 -40.76 -13.92 3.36
C SER A 109 -40.93 -15.43 3.29
N ILE A 110 -40.40 -16.16 4.28
CA ILE A 110 -40.57 -17.62 4.38
C ILE A 110 -42.07 -18.00 4.45
N ALA A 111 -42.91 -17.14 5.03
CA ALA A 111 -44.35 -17.38 5.13
C ALA A 111 -45.08 -17.34 3.78
N ASP A 112 -44.46 -16.75 2.75
CA ASP A 112 -45.00 -16.72 1.38
C ASP A 112 -44.77 -18.04 0.63
N LEU A 113 -43.97 -18.96 1.19
CA LEU A 113 -43.80 -20.30 0.63
C LEU A 113 -44.98 -21.20 1.03
N PRO A 114 -45.39 -22.14 0.17
CA PRO A 114 -46.38 -23.14 0.53
C PRO A 114 -45.93 -23.96 1.74
N LYS A 115 -46.86 -24.28 2.66
CA LYS A 115 -46.56 -25.04 3.89
C LYS A 115 -45.92 -26.42 3.66
N GLN A 116 -46.07 -26.97 2.46
CA GLN A 116 -45.45 -28.23 2.06
C GLN A 116 -43.96 -28.10 1.73
N VAL A 117 -43.41 -26.89 1.56
CA VAL A 117 -41.99 -26.67 1.29
C VAL A 117 -41.20 -26.75 2.60
N PRO A 118 -40.26 -27.70 2.74
CA PRO A 118 -39.46 -27.82 3.93
C PRO A 118 -38.53 -26.61 4.13
N LEU A 119 -38.29 -26.26 5.38
CA LEU A 119 -37.52 -25.08 5.79
C LEU A 119 -36.02 -25.17 5.49
N ASP A 120 -35.54 -26.37 5.20
CA ASP A 120 -34.17 -26.75 4.80
C ASP A 120 -34.01 -26.85 3.27
N ALA A 121 -35.10 -26.69 2.51
CA ALA A 121 -35.06 -26.71 1.05
C ALA A 121 -34.36 -25.47 0.45
N ILE A 122 -34.16 -24.41 1.25
CA ILE A 122 -33.59 -23.13 0.84
C ILE A 122 -32.35 -22.84 1.69
N GLU A 123 -31.28 -22.42 1.02
CA GLU A 123 -30.02 -22.06 1.68
C GLU A 123 -30.20 -20.78 2.51
N ARG A 124 -29.68 -20.81 3.73
CA ARG A 124 -29.81 -19.70 4.70
C ARG A 124 -28.49 -19.00 4.85
N GLU A 125 -28.51 -17.71 4.62
CA GLU A 125 -27.32 -16.87 4.66
C GLU A 125 -27.50 -15.71 5.65
N ASN A 126 -26.45 -15.39 6.39
CA ASN A 126 -26.46 -14.20 7.25
C ASN A 126 -26.29 -12.96 6.36
N ALA A 127 -27.26 -12.04 6.38
CA ALA A 127 -27.23 -10.86 5.54
C ALA A 127 -26.00 -9.97 5.80
N ALA A 128 -25.46 -9.95 7.02
CA ALA A 128 -24.30 -9.15 7.36
C ALA A 128 -23.02 -9.60 6.62
N ASP A 129 -22.88 -10.91 6.41
CA ASP A 129 -21.72 -11.52 5.76
C ASP A 129 -21.94 -11.66 4.25
N PHE A 130 -23.18 -11.95 3.85
CA PHE A 130 -23.53 -12.25 2.46
C PHE A 130 -23.65 -11.00 1.57
N LEU A 131 -24.20 -9.89 2.07
CA LEU A 131 -24.33 -8.66 1.28
C LEU A 131 -22.95 -8.15 0.78
N PRO A 132 -21.88 -8.06 1.60
CA PRO A 132 -20.54 -7.73 1.12
C PRO A 132 -20.05 -8.59 -0.04
N VAL A 133 -20.34 -9.90 -0.01
CA VAL A 133 -19.94 -10.83 -1.08
C VAL A 133 -20.69 -10.50 -2.36
N LEU A 134 -22.01 -10.30 -2.29
CA LEU A 134 -22.83 -9.94 -3.45
C LEU A 134 -22.41 -8.60 -4.08
N PHE A 135 -22.11 -7.59 -3.26
CA PHE A 135 -21.63 -6.31 -3.77
C PHE A 135 -20.24 -6.39 -4.44
N ALA A 136 -19.40 -7.35 -4.02
CA ALA A 136 -18.10 -7.58 -4.65
C ALA A 136 -18.22 -8.40 -5.94
N LYS A 137 -19.03 -9.45 -5.93
CA LYS A 137 -19.26 -10.34 -7.09
C LYS A 137 -20.60 -11.03 -6.96
N GLN A 138 -21.49 -10.75 -7.91
CA GLN A 138 -22.82 -11.37 -8.00
C GLN A 138 -23.00 -12.07 -9.36
N ASP A 139 -23.58 -13.27 -9.38
CA ASP A 139 -23.99 -13.94 -10.61
C ASP A 139 -25.48 -13.70 -10.90
N LEU A 140 -25.78 -12.74 -11.77
CA LEU A 140 -27.14 -12.40 -12.17
C LEU A 140 -27.86 -13.50 -12.99
N LYS A 141 -27.14 -14.55 -13.41
CA LYS A 141 -27.72 -15.72 -14.09
C LYS A 141 -28.00 -16.88 -13.13
N SER A 142 -27.55 -16.78 -11.88
CA SER A 142 -27.75 -17.82 -10.88
C SER A 142 -29.25 -18.03 -10.60
N PRO A 143 -29.74 -19.28 -10.64
CA PRO A 143 -31.12 -19.61 -10.32
C PRO A 143 -31.36 -19.83 -8.82
N LEU A 144 -30.36 -19.55 -7.97
CA LEU A 144 -30.44 -19.77 -6.53
C LEU A 144 -31.39 -18.79 -5.84
N LEU A 145 -32.05 -19.29 -4.80
CA LEU A 145 -32.91 -18.54 -3.90
C LEU A 145 -32.33 -18.67 -2.50
N TYR A 146 -32.06 -17.54 -1.85
CA TYR A 146 -31.53 -17.51 -0.50
C TYR A 146 -32.59 -17.05 0.48
N CYS A 147 -32.55 -17.60 1.68
CA CYS A 147 -33.25 -17.08 2.85
C CYS A 147 -32.26 -16.24 3.66
N MET A 148 -32.31 -14.92 3.53
CA MET A 148 -31.41 -14.02 4.24
C MET A 148 -31.89 -13.74 5.65
N GLN A 149 -31.07 -14.12 6.61
CA GLN A 149 -31.26 -13.84 8.03
C GLN A 149 -30.81 -12.42 8.32
N LEU A 150 -31.74 -11.60 8.79
CA LEU A 150 -31.47 -10.20 9.12
C LEU A 150 -31.03 -10.08 10.59
N PRO A 151 -30.24 -9.05 10.93
CA PRO A 151 -29.82 -8.79 12.31
C PRO A 151 -31.00 -8.39 13.20
N HIS A 152 -30.77 -8.42 14.52
CA HIS A 152 -31.72 -7.96 15.55
C HIS A 152 -33.07 -8.67 15.54
N ASP A 153 -33.08 -9.98 15.25
CA ASP A 153 -34.28 -10.82 15.17
C ASP A 153 -35.33 -10.32 14.15
N ALA A 154 -34.91 -9.46 13.20
CA ALA A 154 -35.77 -9.01 12.14
C ALA A 154 -36.19 -10.19 11.24
N PRO A 155 -37.46 -10.26 10.78
CA PRO A 155 -37.94 -11.40 10.00
C PRO A 155 -37.14 -11.59 8.71
N SER A 156 -36.73 -12.84 8.44
CA SER A 156 -35.93 -13.19 7.27
C SER A 156 -36.66 -12.90 5.95
N ILE A 157 -35.89 -12.62 4.89
CA ILE A 157 -36.41 -12.37 3.54
C ILE A 157 -35.92 -13.42 2.55
N LEU A 158 -36.72 -13.69 1.52
CA LEU A 158 -36.34 -14.53 0.40
C LEU A 158 -35.75 -13.66 -0.72
N PHE A 159 -34.49 -13.90 -1.06
CA PHE A 159 -33.74 -13.12 -2.03
C PHE A 159 -33.22 -13.99 -3.19
N PRO A 160 -33.71 -13.79 -4.42
CA PRO A 160 -33.18 -14.45 -5.60
C PRO A 160 -31.83 -13.85 -6.02
N GLU A 161 -30.81 -14.68 -6.25
CA GLU A 161 -29.47 -14.21 -6.63
C GLU A 161 -29.46 -13.44 -7.96
N CYS A 162 -30.41 -13.76 -8.85
CA CYS A 162 -30.55 -13.09 -10.14
C CYS A 162 -31.05 -11.64 -10.04
N VAL A 163 -31.51 -11.19 -8.87
CA VAL A 163 -31.89 -9.79 -8.62
C VAL A 163 -30.66 -9.01 -8.20
N PRO A 164 -30.29 -7.90 -8.88
CA PRO A 164 -29.15 -7.10 -8.48
C PRO A 164 -29.27 -6.62 -7.02
N VAL A 165 -28.22 -6.78 -6.22
CA VAL A 165 -28.23 -6.41 -4.79
C VAL A 165 -28.59 -4.93 -4.56
N ASN A 166 -28.27 -4.04 -5.51
CA ASN A 166 -28.68 -2.64 -5.46
C ASN A 166 -30.21 -2.48 -5.42
N VAL A 167 -30.97 -3.33 -6.11
CA VAL A 167 -32.44 -3.28 -6.11
C VAL A 167 -32.99 -3.55 -4.71
N LEU A 168 -32.36 -4.45 -3.96
CA LEU A 168 -32.74 -4.76 -2.57
C LEU A 168 -32.51 -3.54 -1.66
N THR A 169 -31.33 -2.93 -1.73
CA THR A 169 -31.00 -1.76 -0.91
C THR A 169 -31.81 -0.53 -1.29
N ASP A 170 -32.04 -0.30 -2.58
CA ASP A 170 -32.85 0.80 -3.08
C ASP A 170 -34.33 0.65 -2.67
N ALA A 171 -34.85 -0.58 -2.72
CA ALA A 171 -36.18 -0.90 -2.23
C ALA A 171 -36.33 -0.63 -0.73
N ALA A 172 -35.35 -1.04 0.08
CA ALA A 172 -35.34 -0.79 1.53
C ALA A 172 -35.34 0.72 1.83
N MET A 173 -34.50 1.49 1.13
CA MET A 173 -34.46 2.94 1.26
C MET A 173 -35.77 3.60 0.80
N ALA A 174 -36.37 3.12 -0.30
CA ALA A 174 -37.64 3.62 -0.81
C ALA A 174 -38.79 3.40 0.18
N LYS A 175 -38.81 2.24 0.84
CA LYS A 175 -39.79 1.92 1.90
C LYS A 175 -39.69 2.86 3.09
N LEU A 176 -38.48 3.09 3.60
CA LEU A 176 -38.24 4.05 4.69
C LEU A 176 -38.68 5.46 4.29
N ARG A 177 -38.32 5.91 3.08
CA ARG A 177 -38.74 7.22 2.57
C ARG A 177 -40.26 7.33 2.45
N ALA A 178 -40.93 6.29 1.95
CA ALA A 178 -42.38 6.29 1.82
C ALA A 178 -43.09 6.42 3.18
N MET A 179 -42.57 5.75 4.22
CA MET A 179 -43.06 5.89 5.59
C MET A 179 -42.85 7.31 6.13
N LEU A 180 -41.64 7.85 5.99
CA LEU A 180 -41.27 9.19 6.47
C LEU A 180 -41.93 10.35 5.69
N LYS A 181 -42.59 10.07 4.57
CA LYS A 181 -43.43 11.05 3.85
C LYS A 181 -44.82 11.20 4.48
N LYS A 182 -45.30 10.22 5.23
CA LYS A 182 -46.59 10.33 5.93
C LYS A 182 -46.42 11.34 7.07
N GLU A 183 -47.31 12.33 7.19
CA GLU A 183 -47.19 13.45 8.14
C GLU A 183 -46.96 12.98 9.59
N GLU A 184 -47.68 11.94 10.01
CA GLU A 184 -47.58 11.36 11.36
C GLU A 184 -46.16 10.90 11.71
N TYR A 185 -45.46 10.27 10.77
CA TYR A 185 -44.09 9.80 10.98
C TYR A 185 -43.06 10.89 10.69
N HIS A 186 -43.34 11.76 9.72
CA HIS A 186 -42.42 12.83 9.30
C HIS A 186 -42.04 13.73 10.48
N ASP A 187 -43.04 14.33 11.12
CA ASP A 187 -42.82 15.28 12.21
C ASP A 187 -42.27 14.60 13.46
N TYR A 188 -42.73 13.37 13.72
CA TYR A 188 -42.27 12.58 14.85
C TYR A 188 -40.78 12.28 14.77
N PHE A 189 -40.31 11.67 13.67
CA PHE A 189 -38.91 11.28 13.52
C PHE A 189 -37.99 12.50 13.31
N LEU A 190 -38.46 13.55 12.62
CA LEU A 190 -37.70 14.80 12.50
C LEU A 190 -37.48 15.45 13.87
N LYS A 191 -38.52 15.54 14.71
CA LYS A 191 -38.40 16.07 16.07
C LYS A 191 -37.49 15.22 16.94
N LYS A 192 -37.62 13.90 16.87
CA LYS A 192 -36.76 12.95 17.62
C LYS A 192 -35.30 13.11 17.23
N LEU A 193 -35.01 13.23 15.93
CA LEU A 193 -33.66 13.42 15.41
C LEU A 193 -33.06 14.78 15.78
N ARG A 194 -33.84 15.87 15.74
CA ARG A 194 -33.40 17.20 16.20
C ARG A 194 -33.10 17.24 17.70
N ASN A 195 -33.99 16.69 18.52
CA ASN A 195 -33.82 16.68 19.98
C ASN A 195 -32.56 15.91 20.42
N ALA A 196 -32.18 14.89 19.67
CA ALA A 196 -30.99 14.10 19.94
C ALA A 196 -29.68 14.75 19.43
N ASN A 197 -29.76 15.87 18.71
CA ASN A 197 -28.63 16.58 18.10
C ASN A 197 -28.65 18.08 18.41
N PRO A 198 -28.52 18.48 19.70
CA PRO A 198 -28.51 19.89 20.06
C PRO A 198 -27.35 20.62 19.36
N GLY A 199 -27.64 21.76 18.74
CA GLY A 199 -26.66 22.57 18.00
C GLY A 199 -26.40 22.17 16.55
N LYS A 200 -26.95 21.04 16.06
CA LYS A 200 -26.89 20.63 14.63
C LYS A 200 -28.26 20.59 13.96
N GLU A 201 -29.25 21.27 14.53
CA GLU A 201 -30.67 21.17 14.13
C GLU A 201 -30.92 21.49 12.65
N ILE A 202 -30.23 22.51 12.11
CA ILE A 202 -30.35 22.89 10.70
C ILE A 202 -29.80 21.78 9.81
N SER A 203 -28.59 21.28 10.08
CA SER A 203 -27.97 20.19 9.33
C SER A 203 -28.80 18.91 9.39
N THR A 204 -29.37 18.59 10.56
CA THR A 204 -30.27 17.45 10.75
C THR A 204 -31.54 17.60 9.93
N LYS A 205 -32.16 18.79 9.94
CA LYS A 205 -33.35 19.08 9.13
C LYS A 205 -33.05 18.98 7.64
N THR A 206 -31.96 19.60 7.18
CA THR A 206 -31.53 19.54 5.78
C THR A 206 -31.25 18.10 5.34
N PHE A 207 -30.57 17.30 6.16
CA PHE A 207 -30.35 15.89 5.89
C PHE A 207 -31.68 15.13 5.76
N PHE A 208 -32.59 15.30 6.72
CA PHE A 208 -33.88 14.59 6.75
C PHE A 208 -34.74 14.95 5.53
N GLU A 209 -34.85 16.24 5.22
CA GLU A 209 -35.59 16.73 4.05
C GLU A 209 -34.98 16.21 2.73
N GLN A 210 -33.65 16.21 2.61
CA GLN A 210 -32.96 15.63 1.45
C GLN A 210 -33.23 14.13 1.32
N PHE A 211 -33.12 13.37 2.41
CA PHE A 211 -33.39 11.93 2.42
C PHE A 211 -34.83 11.63 1.97
N VAL A 212 -35.82 12.36 2.50
CA VAL A 212 -37.24 12.14 2.19
C VAL A 212 -37.58 12.56 0.75
N SER A 213 -37.00 13.66 0.27
CA SER A 213 -37.36 14.26 -1.03
C SER A 213 -36.60 13.70 -2.23
N ARG A 214 -35.35 13.25 -2.07
CA ARG A 214 -34.46 12.89 -3.18
C ARG A 214 -33.95 11.44 -3.08
N PRO A 215 -34.35 10.54 -4.00
CA PRO A 215 -33.90 9.15 -4.03
C PRO A 215 -32.38 9.01 -4.17
N ASP A 216 -31.80 9.72 -5.13
CA ASP A 216 -30.41 9.50 -5.57
C ASP A 216 -29.39 10.22 -4.69
N SER A 217 -29.83 11.23 -3.91
CA SER A 217 -28.91 12.04 -3.11
C SER A 217 -28.56 11.40 -1.77
N ALA A 218 -29.34 10.42 -1.28
CA ALA A 218 -29.11 9.88 0.07
C ALA A 218 -27.73 9.21 0.18
N VAL A 219 -27.38 8.34 -0.78
CA VAL A 219 -26.08 7.65 -0.83
C VAL A 219 -24.94 8.64 -1.11
N GLN A 220 -25.14 9.58 -2.05
CA GLN A 220 -24.17 10.62 -2.37
C GLN A 220 -23.91 11.59 -1.18
N SER A 221 -24.93 11.85 -0.36
CA SER A 221 -24.79 12.66 0.85
C SER A 221 -23.93 11.97 1.91
N VAL A 222 -23.95 10.64 2.00
CA VAL A 222 -23.07 9.88 2.90
C VAL A 222 -21.61 9.93 2.42
N GLU A 223 -21.37 9.94 1.11
CA GLU A 223 -20.02 10.06 0.54
C GLU A 223 -19.42 11.45 0.73
N SER A 224 -20.25 12.50 0.79
CA SER A 224 -19.81 13.90 0.87
C SER A 224 -19.75 14.49 2.29
N SER A 225 -20.53 13.95 3.25
CA SER A 225 -20.62 14.49 4.61
C SER A 225 -20.58 13.40 5.68
N GLY A 226 -19.59 13.49 6.59
CA GLY A 226 -19.47 12.58 7.73
C GLY A 226 -20.65 12.65 8.70
N ASP A 227 -21.32 13.80 8.79
CA ASP A 227 -22.51 13.98 9.64
C ASP A 227 -23.74 13.27 9.07
N SER A 228 -23.84 13.11 7.74
CA SER A 228 -24.96 12.43 7.09
C SER A 228 -25.01 10.94 7.42
N PHE A 229 -23.85 10.28 7.53
CA PHE A 229 -23.78 8.89 8.02
C PHE A 229 -24.35 8.78 9.45
N TYR A 230 -23.94 9.69 10.32
CA TYR A 230 -24.36 9.69 11.72
C TYR A 230 -25.88 9.91 11.86
N PHE A 231 -26.44 10.91 11.18
CA PHE A 231 -27.87 11.17 11.21
C PHE A 231 -28.70 10.01 10.65
N TRP A 232 -28.21 9.35 9.59
CA TRP A 232 -28.89 8.19 9.02
C TRP A 232 -28.85 6.99 9.97
N SER A 233 -27.69 6.65 10.52
CA SER A 233 -27.57 5.57 11.50
C SER A 233 -28.48 5.79 12.71
N GLN A 234 -28.59 7.04 13.17
CA GLN A 234 -29.47 7.40 14.27
C GLN A 234 -30.96 7.32 13.89
N LEU A 235 -31.32 7.71 12.67
CA LEU A 235 -32.69 7.57 12.16
C LEU A 235 -33.10 6.08 12.10
N CYS A 236 -32.25 5.22 11.54
CA CYS A 236 -32.46 3.77 11.53
C CYS A 236 -32.62 3.21 12.94
N TYR A 237 -31.73 3.58 13.86
CA TYR A 237 -31.82 3.19 15.28
C TYR A 237 -33.15 3.61 15.92
N PHE A 238 -33.61 4.83 15.70
CA PHE A 238 -34.86 5.32 16.28
C PHE A 238 -36.09 4.62 15.72
N ILE A 239 -36.10 4.32 14.43
CA ILE A 239 -37.19 3.54 13.82
C ILE A 239 -37.17 2.13 14.42
N ARG A 240 -36.03 1.45 14.40
CA ARG A 240 -35.90 0.10 14.96
C ARG A 240 -36.35 0.01 16.42
N GLN A 241 -35.90 0.94 17.26
CA GLN A 241 -36.24 0.98 18.69
C GLN A 241 -37.75 1.07 18.96
N ASP A 242 -38.50 1.74 18.08
CA ASP A 242 -39.95 1.93 18.27
C ASP A 242 -40.74 0.69 17.81
N PHE A 243 -40.28 0.00 16.74
CA PHE A 243 -40.98 -1.14 16.16
C PHE A 243 -40.56 -2.50 16.76
N GLU A 244 -39.36 -2.64 17.33
CA GLU A 244 -38.94 -3.88 18.03
C GLU A 244 -39.79 -4.18 19.28
N LYS A 245 -40.40 -3.16 19.89
CA LYS A 245 -41.21 -3.31 21.10
C LYS A 245 -42.64 -3.81 20.83
N VAL A 246 -43.05 -3.86 19.56
CA VAL A 246 -44.40 -4.26 19.15
C VAL A 246 -44.50 -5.79 19.17
N LYS A 247 -45.40 -6.33 20.00
CA LYS A 247 -45.58 -7.79 20.12
C LYS A 247 -46.35 -8.40 18.95
N ASP A 248 -47.41 -7.72 18.50
CA ASP A 248 -48.25 -8.16 17.38
C ASP A 248 -47.89 -7.33 16.14
N MET A 249 -46.82 -7.72 15.46
CA MET A 249 -46.32 -6.99 14.29
C MET A 249 -47.26 -7.16 13.10
N THR A 250 -47.69 -6.04 12.53
CA THR A 250 -48.38 -6.02 11.24
C THR A 250 -47.41 -6.29 10.10
N LEU A 251 -47.93 -6.57 8.90
CA LEU A 251 -47.11 -6.71 7.70
C LEU A 251 -46.32 -5.43 7.37
N GLU A 252 -46.88 -4.25 7.71
CA GLU A 252 -46.19 -2.97 7.57
C GLU A 252 -45.00 -2.87 8.54
N ASP A 253 -45.18 -3.29 9.80
CA ASP A 253 -44.12 -3.28 10.82
C ASP A 253 -42.97 -4.22 10.45
N ILE A 254 -43.29 -5.43 10.00
CA ILE A 254 -42.31 -6.42 9.53
C ILE A 254 -41.49 -5.85 8.36
N ASN A 255 -42.19 -5.32 7.35
CA ASN A 255 -41.56 -4.76 6.17
C ASN A 255 -40.68 -3.54 6.50
N LEU A 256 -41.07 -2.75 7.51
CA LEU A 256 -40.28 -1.63 7.99
C LEU A 256 -39.01 -2.10 8.71
N LEU A 257 -39.11 -3.06 9.64
CA LEU A 257 -37.97 -3.63 10.34
C LEU A 257 -36.96 -4.24 9.36
N GLN A 258 -37.46 -5.00 8.36
CA GLN A 258 -36.61 -5.54 7.28
C GLN A 258 -35.88 -4.43 6.52
N SER A 259 -36.59 -3.35 6.18
CA SER A 259 -36.02 -2.19 5.48
C SER A 259 -34.95 -1.47 6.29
N VAL A 260 -35.16 -1.33 7.60
CA VAL A 260 -34.16 -0.73 8.51
C VAL A 260 -32.92 -1.61 8.56
N SER A 261 -33.06 -2.92 8.80
CA SER A 261 -31.93 -3.83 8.90
C SER A 261 -31.08 -3.87 7.62
N ILE A 262 -31.72 -3.92 6.45
CA ILE A 262 -31.00 -3.87 5.15
C ILE A 262 -30.29 -2.52 4.98
N SER A 263 -30.93 -1.42 5.36
CA SER A 263 -30.35 -0.08 5.24
C SER A 263 -29.16 0.13 6.20
N GLU A 264 -29.23 -0.39 7.43
CA GLU A 264 -28.12 -0.34 8.39
C GLU A 264 -26.90 -1.11 7.88
N LEU A 265 -27.10 -2.31 7.32
CA LEU A 265 -26.02 -3.10 6.71
C LEU A 265 -25.41 -2.37 5.51
N HIS A 266 -26.24 -1.81 4.64
CA HIS A 266 -25.76 -1.04 3.48
C HIS A 266 -24.95 0.20 3.91
N LEU A 267 -25.42 0.93 4.92
CA LEU A 267 -24.69 2.07 5.49
C LEU A 267 -23.34 1.68 6.06
N LEU A 268 -23.28 0.58 6.81
CA LEU A 268 -22.03 0.07 7.37
C LEU A 268 -21.02 -0.26 6.27
N MET A 269 -21.48 -0.87 5.18
CA MET A 269 -20.66 -1.15 4.01
C MET A 269 -20.12 0.12 3.34
N LEU A 270 -20.99 1.12 3.12
CA LEU A 270 -20.59 2.41 2.55
C LEU A 270 -19.54 3.11 3.43
N LYS A 271 -19.75 3.16 4.75
CA LYS A 271 -18.78 3.73 5.69
C LYS A 271 -17.43 3.02 5.62
N ASN A 272 -17.42 1.69 5.62
CA ASN A 272 -16.18 0.92 5.53
C ASN A 272 -15.45 1.18 4.21
N ARG A 273 -16.18 1.34 3.10
CA ARG A 273 -15.62 1.69 1.79
C ARG A 273 -15.00 3.09 1.80
N ILE A 274 -15.72 4.10 2.28
CA ILE A 274 -15.23 5.48 2.38
C ILE A 274 -14.00 5.55 3.28
N GLN A 275 -14.04 4.90 4.44
CA GLN A 275 -12.91 4.88 5.38
C GLN A 275 -11.66 4.23 4.77
N ARG A 276 -11.82 3.10 4.06
CA ARG A 276 -10.70 2.46 3.34
C ARG A 276 -10.13 3.38 2.25
N GLN A 277 -10.99 4.08 1.52
CA GLN A 277 -10.56 5.02 0.48
C GLN A 277 -9.79 6.22 1.06
N GLN A 278 -10.27 6.79 2.17
CA GLN A 278 -9.56 7.85 2.89
C GLN A 278 -8.21 7.36 3.43
N GLN A 279 -8.19 6.21 4.10
CA GLN A 279 -6.94 5.60 4.60
C GLN A 279 -5.93 5.36 3.48
N LYS A 280 -6.40 4.90 2.31
CA LYS A 280 -5.56 4.76 1.11
C LYS A 280 -5.00 6.10 0.65
N GLN A 281 -5.84 7.13 0.53
CA GLN A 281 -5.41 8.47 0.08
C GLN A 281 -4.42 9.10 1.05
N ASP A 282 -4.68 9.01 2.35
CA ASP A 282 -3.77 9.51 3.39
C ASP A 282 -2.43 8.76 3.37
N ALA A 283 -2.45 7.44 3.24
CA ALA A 283 -1.22 6.65 3.15
C ALA A 283 -0.38 6.96 1.90
N LEU A 284 -1.03 7.24 0.75
CA LEU A 284 -0.33 7.67 -0.46
C LEU A 284 0.24 9.09 -0.32
N ARG A 285 -0.45 9.98 0.39
CA ARG A 285 0.05 11.32 0.70
C ARG A 285 1.24 11.27 1.66
N ASP A 286 1.19 10.41 2.67
CA ASP A 286 2.31 10.18 3.59
C ASP A 286 3.50 9.57 2.85
N LEU A 287 3.25 8.67 1.88
CA LEU A 287 4.28 8.11 1.01
C LEU A 287 4.97 9.21 0.17
N GLU A 288 4.20 10.10 -0.46
CA GLU A 288 4.74 11.26 -1.19
C GLU A 288 5.62 12.15 -0.29
N GLN A 289 5.18 12.41 0.94
CA GLN A 289 5.98 13.17 1.90
C GLN A 289 7.25 12.44 2.31
N ALA A 290 7.18 11.13 2.53
CA ALA A 290 8.34 10.31 2.90
C ALA A 290 9.37 10.26 1.77
N LEU A 291 8.94 10.13 0.51
CA LEU A 291 9.80 10.17 -0.66
C LEU A 291 10.49 11.53 -0.85
N ASN A 292 9.90 12.60 -0.34
CA ASN A 292 10.47 13.96 -0.41
C ASN A 292 11.40 14.29 0.78
N LYS A 293 11.72 13.30 1.64
CA LYS A 293 12.71 13.43 2.73
C LYS A 293 14.05 12.83 2.32
N PRO A 294 15.17 13.20 2.98
CA PRO A 294 16.45 12.51 2.82
C PRO A 294 16.31 11.00 3.08
N PRO A 295 16.98 10.13 2.30
CA PRO A 295 18.06 10.41 1.36
C PRO A 295 17.63 10.91 -0.03
N TYR A 296 16.35 11.16 -0.30
CA TYR A 296 15.78 11.63 -1.57
C TYR A 296 15.83 10.67 -2.76
N PHE A 297 16.52 9.54 -2.64
CA PHE A 297 16.47 8.45 -3.62
C PHE A 297 16.08 7.14 -2.94
N TYR A 298 15.10 6.43 -3.52
CA TYR A 298 14.55 5.22 -2.93
C TYR A 298 14.44 4.12 -3.98
N SER A 299 14.81 2.89 -3.63
CA SER A 299 14.51 1.71 -4.44
C SER A 299 13.10 1.21 -4.12
N MET A 300 12.53 0.35 -4.97
CA MET A 300 11.22 -0.24 -4.70
C MET A 300 11.18 -0.97 -3.34
N GLN A 301 12.25 -1.67 -2.98
CA GLN A 301 12.36 -2.35 -1.68
C GLN A 301 12.38 -1.38 -0.50
N ALA A 302 12.99 -0.19 -0.67
CA ALA A 302 12.99 0.85 0.35
C ALA A 302 11.60 1.47 0.49
N ILE A 303 10.90 1.70 -0.62
CA ILE A 303 9.54 2.24 -0.65
C ILE A 303 8.57 1.35 0.14
N LEU A 304 8.64 0.03 -0.06
CA LEU A 304 7.81 -0.94 0.66
C LEU A 304 8.03 -0.96 2.18
N LYS A 305 9.18 -0.46 2.66
CA LYS A 305 9.55 -0.40 4.08
C LYS A 305 9.23 0.95 4.73
N LEU A 306 8.71 1.92 3.97
CA LEU A 306 8.40 3.24 4.51
C LEU A 306 7.24 3.17 5.51
N THR A 307 7.39 3.90 6.60
CA THR A 307 6.41 4.01 7.68
C THR A 307 5.82 5.42 7.74
N ASP A 308 4.64 5.54 8.32
CA ASP A 308 4.08 6.84 8.68
C ASP A 308 4.86 7.50 9.83
N ALA A 309 4.47 8.71 10.20
CA ALA A 309 5.07 9.46 11.30
C ALA A 309 4.92 8.80 12.68
N LYS A 310 4.16 7.70 12.81
CA LYS A 310 3.94 6.92 14.03
C LYS A 310 4.64 5.56 13.97
N GLY A 311 5.52 5.34 12.99
CA GLY A 311 6.26 4.10 12.81
C GLY A 311 5.44 2.93 12.27
N ILE A 312 4.21 3.16 11.79
CA ILE A 312 3.37 2.09 11.21
C ILE A 312 3.68 1.97 9.73
N PRO A 313 3.94 0.76 9.19
CA PRO A 313 4.16 0.55 7.76
C PRO A 313 3.02 1.13 6.92
N LEU A 314 3.38 1.89 5.88
CA LEU A 314 2.42 2.39 4.90
C LEU A 314 1.89 1.24 4.02
N HIS A 315 2.75 0.25 3.77
CA HIS A 315 2.41 -0.98 3.09
C HIS A 315 1.33 -1.76 3.86
N GLY A 316 0.27 -2.16 3.16
CA GLY A 316 -0.93 -2.79 3.74
C GLY A 316 -2.13 -1.85 3.90
N ARG A 317 -1.93 -0.52 3.87
CA ARG A 317 -3.04 0.47 3.80
C ARG A 317 -3.50 0.76 2.37
N TYR A 318 -2.67 0.39 1.40
CA TYR A 318 -2.96 0.40 -0.03
C TYR A 318 -2.51 -0.93 -0.65
N SER A 319 -3.06 -1.29 -1.81
CA SER A 319 -2.67 -2.51 -2.55
C SER A 319 -1.40 -2.31 -3.38
N ASP A 320 -0.76 -3.39 -3.80
CA ASP A 320 0.42 -3.33 -4.69
C ASP A 320 0.10 -2.66 -6.03
N ASP A 321 -1.10 -2.89 -6.56
CA ASP A 321 -1.56 -2.25 -7.79
C ASP A 321 -1.79 -0.75 -7.58
N ASP A 322 -2.26 -0.33 -6.40
CA ASP A 322 -2.38 1.09 -6.07
C ASP A 322 -1.02 1.78 -6.03
N LEU A 323 0.00 1.13 -5.46
CA LEU A 323 1.37 1.66 -5.41
C LEU A 323 1.95 1.80 -6.82
N LYS A 324 1.78 0.78 -7.67
CA LYS A 324 2.24 0.83 -9.06
C LYS A 324 1.57 1.96 -9.83
N ASN A 325 0.23 2.04 -9.77
CA ASN A 325 -0.53 3.10 -10.43
C ASN A 325 -0.11 4.49 -9.93
N PHE A 326 0.17 4.64 -8.63
CA PHE A 326 0.64 5.89 -8.04
C PHE A 326 2.03 6.29 -8.53
N LEU A 327 2.99 5.36 -8.55
CA LEU A 327 4.34 5.63 -9.05
C LEU A 327 4.35 5.85 -10.57
N GLU A 328 3.54 5.10 -11.32
CA GLU A 328 3.33 5.30 -12.76
C GLU A 328 2.75 6.69 -13.04
N ALA A 329 1.74 7.13 -12.29
CA ALA A 329 1.20 8.48 -12.41
C ALA A 329 2.28 9.54 -12.17
N LEU A 330 3.08 9.42 -11.11
CA LEU A 330 4.15 10.38 -10.81
C LEU A 330 5.31 10.38 -11.82
N THR A 331 5.55 9.25 -12.49
CA THR A 331 6.62 9.08 -13.49
C THR A 331 6.16 9.35 -14.93
N SER A 332 4.85 9.46 -15.16
CA SER A 332 4.27 9.73 -16.50
C SER A 332 3.58 11.09 -16.62
N GLU A 333 3.08 11.68 -15.52
CA GLU A 333 2.44 13.00 -15.55
C GLU A 333 3.46 14.11 -15.85
N SER A 334 3.55 14.50 -17.12
CA SER A 334 4.22 15.71 -17.59
C SER A 334 3.21 16.85 -17.77
N ARG A 335 3.44 18.01 -17.15
CA ARG A 335 2.71 19.25 -17.49
C ARG A 335 3.48 20.00 -18.56
N ASN A 336 2.81 20.44 -19.62
CA ASN A 336 3.38 21.37 -20.62
C ASN A 336 4.73 20.95 -21.24
N SER A 337 4.96 19.66 -21.45
CA SER A 337 6.24 19.11 -21.97
C SER A 337 7.44 19.21 -21.00
N GLU A 338 7.19 19.43 -19.71
CA GLU A 338 8.20 19.31 -18.65
C GLU A 338 8.49 17.85 -18.29
N LEU A 339 9.60 17.61 -17.60
CA LEU A 339 9.89 16.31 -17.04
C LEU A 339 8.85 15.92 -15.96
N PRO A 340 8.54 14.61 -15.84
CA PRO A 340 7.69 14.08 -14.77
C PRO A 340 8.19 14.48 -13.38
N ARG A 341 7.28 14.50 -12.39
CA ARG A 341 7.60 14.87 -11.01
C ARG A 341 8.62 13.93 -10.38
N LEU A 342 8.47 12.63 -10.63
CA LEU A 342 9.34 11.58 -10.15
C LEU A 342 10.16 11.01 -11.32
N LEU A 343 11.47 11.00 -11.17
CA LEU A 343 12.42 10.53 -12.17
C LEU A 343 12.98 9.18 -11.75
N VAL A 344 13.25 8.33 -12.74
CA VAL A 344 13.80 6.99 -12.52
C VAL A 344 15.16 6.89 -13.17
N PHE A 345 16.15 6.42 -12.42
CA PHE A 345 17.46 6.07 -12.95
C PHE A 345 17.86 4.66 -12.51
N LYS A 346 18.75 4.05 -13.28
CA LYS A 346 19.21 2.68 -13.08
C LYS A 346 20.71 2.69 -12.79
N VAL A 347 21.10 1.96 -11.76
CA VAL A 347 22.52 1.69 -11.44
C VAL A 347 22.94 0.40 -12.15
N ASP A 348 24.23 0.23 -12.44
CA ASP A 348 24.77 -0.92 -13.18
C ASP A 348 24.45 -2.28 -12.55
N SER A 349 24.18 -2.30 -11.23
CA SER A 349 23.67 -3.48 -10.51
C SER A 349 22.29 -3.96 -10.95
N GLY A 350 21.57 -3.18 -11.76
CA GLY A 350 20.21 -3.49 -12.22
C GLY A 350 19.10 -2.79 -11.41
N THR A 351 19.44 -2.20 -10.26
CA THR A 351 18.47 -1.57 -9.35
C THR A 351 17.98 -0.24 -9.91
N HIS A 352 16.65 -0.06 -9.90
CA HIS A 352 16.00 1.20 -10.24
C HIS A 352 15.76 2.03 -8.99
N TYR A 353 16.05 3.32 -9.08
CA TYR A 353 15.84 4.29 -8.02
C TYR A 353 14.90 5.40 -8.48
N PHE A 354 14.06 5.85 -7.56
CA PHE A 354 13.11 6.94 -7.74
C PHE A 354 13.62 8.19 -7.02
N VAL A 355 13.58 9.34 -7.68
CA VAL A 355 14.00 10.64 -7.13
C VAL A 355 13.12 11.76 -7.65
N TYR A 356 12.69 12.68 -6.79
CA TYR A 356 11.92 13.85 -7.23
C TYR A 356 12.80 14.80 -8.05
N LYS A 357 12.26 15.37 -9.15
CA LYS A 357 12.99 16.27 -10.03
C LYS A 357 13.63 17.46 -9.29
N THR A 358 12.94 18.01 -8.30
CA THR A 358 13.41 19.13 -7.47
C THR A 358 14.54 18.76 -6.51
N LYS A 359 14.78 17.46 -6.29
CA LYS A 359 15.79 16.94 -5.33
C LYS A 359 17.03 16.37 -6.01
N VAL A 360 17.06 16.26 -7.34
CA VAL A 360 18.22 15.71 -8.08
C VAL A 360 19.50 16.51 -7.85
N PHE A 361 19.48 17.84 -8.00
CA PHE A 361 20.68 18.65 -7.78
C PHE A 361 21.17 18.65 -6.33
N PRO A 362 20.32 18.87 -5.30
CA PRO A 362 20.72 18.69 -3.91
C PRO A 362 21.32 17.31 -3.63
N LEU A 363 20.75 16.26 -4.22
CA LEU A 363 21.25 14.90 -4.09
C LEU A 363 22.64 14.74 -4.72
N ILE A 364 22.87 15.29 -5.92
CA ILE A 364 24.19 15.26 -6.58
C ILE A 364 25.24 15.96 -5.71
N VAL A 365 24.94 17.14 -5.15
CA VAL A 365 25.89 17.83 -4.24
C VAL A 365 26.25 16.95 -3.05
N ARG A 366 25.25 16.36 -2.39
CA ARG A 366 25.47 15.44 -1.26
C ARG A 366 26.36 14.27 -1.67
N LEU A 367 26.02 13.59 -2.76
CA LEU A 367 26.75 12.42 -3.22
C LEU A 367 28.18 12.76 -3.68
N CYS A 368 28.41 13.93 -4.26
CA CYS A 368 29.75 14.41 -4.60
C CYS A 368 30.60 14.60 -3.33
N ASN A 369 30.04 15.22 -2.29
CA ASN A 369 30.72 15.38 -1.00
C ASN A 369 31.02 14.02 -0.36
N ASP A 370 30.07 13.09 -0.38
CA ASP A 370 30.25 11.74 0.17
C ASP A 370 31.27 10.90 -0.62
N ALA A 371 31.44 11.18 -1.91
CA ALA A 371 32.42 10.51 -2.77
C ALA A 371 33.81 11.15 -2.68
N HIS A 372 33.91 12.45 -2.38
CA HIS A 372 35.16 13.21 -2.34
C HIS A 372 36.24 12.52 -1.52
N ASP A 373 35.99 12.28 -0.22
CA ASP A 373 37.02 11.77 0.69
C ASP A 373 37.41 10.32 0.35
N ILE A 374 36.44 9.53 -0.12
CA ILE A 374 36.67 8.12 -0.48
C ILE A 374 37.54 8.05 -1.74
N VAL A 375 37.21 8.83 -2.77
CA VAL A 375 37.98 8.88 -4.02
C VAL A 375 39.36 9.49 -3.79
N GLU A 376 39.46 10.56 -3.00
CA GLU A 376 40.75 11.17 -2.66
C GLU A 376 41.66 10.17 -1.95
N LYS A 377 41.15 9.45 -0.95
CA LYS A 377 41.90 8.46 -0.20
C LYS A 377 42.33 7.29 -1.09
N ASN A 378 41.41 6.72 -1.87
CA ASN A 378 41.72 5.61 -2.77
C ASN A 378 42.81 5.98 -3.77
N LEU A 379 42.74 7.18 -4.36
CA LEU A 379 43.77 7.68 -5.27
C LEU A 379 45.09 7.96 -4.57
N THR A 380 45.06 8.55 -3.38
CA THR A 380 46.26 8.81 -2.57
C THR A 380 46.99 7.51 -2.25
N ASP A 381 46.25 6.48 -1.80
CA ASP A 381 46.80 5.15 -1.47
C ASP A 381 47.33 4.44 -2.73
N LYS A 382 46.60 4.50 -3.85
CA LYS A 382 47.03 3.95 -5.15
C LYS A 382 48.32 4.60 -5.63
N TRP A 383 48.41 5.93 -5.54
CA TRP A 383 49.56 6.70 -5.98
C TRP A 383 50.74 6.54 -5.03
N PHE A 384 50.50 6.43 -3.73
CA PHE A 384 51.52 6.10 -2.74
C PHE A 384 52.18 4.76 -3.06
N LYS A 385 51.39 3.70 -3.30
CA LYS A 385 51.91 2.37 -3.69
C LYS A 385 52.70 2.42 -4.99
N ALA A 386 52.23 3.16 -6.00
CA ALA A 386 52.96 3.30 -7.27
C ALA A 386 54.30 4.03 -7.06
N LEU A 387 54.31 5.10 -6.26
CA LEU A 387 55.52 5.87 -5.96
C LEU A 387 56.53 5.10 -5.09
N GLU A 388 56.07 4.23 -4.20
CA GLU A 388 56.92 3.29 -3.45
C GLU A 388 57.71 2.35 -4.38
N HIS A 389 57.14 2.03 -5.56
CA HIS A 389 57.78 1.22 -6.59
C HIS A 389 58.45 2.06 -7.69
N TYR A 390 58.64 3.37 -7.48
CA TYR A 390 59.19 4.32 -8.46
C TYR A 390 58.39 4.46 -9.77
N GLU A 391 57.14 4.01 -9.79
CA GLU A 391 56.27 4.13 -10.93
C GLU A 391 55.63 5.52 -11.01
N LYS A 392 55.58 6.07 -12.22
CA LYS A 392 54.87 7.33 -12.50
C LYS A 392 53.64 7.02 -13.33
N LEU A 393 52.48 7.01 -12.69
CA LEU A 393 51.22 6.79 -13.39
C LEU A 393 50.91 8.01 -14.27
N PRO A 394 50.37 7.80 -15.49
CA PRO A 394 50.14 8.89 -16.42
C PRO A 394 49.05 9.86 -15.92
N GLU A 395 48.13 9.38 -15.09
CA GLU A 395 47.07 10.15 -14.41
C GLU A 395 47.63 11.21 -13.44
N MET A 396 48.89 11.07 -12.99
CA MET A 396 49.54 12.04 -12.09
C MET A 396 49.93 13.34 -12.81
N HIS A 397 50.10 13.30 -14.14
CA HIS A 397 50.64 14.41 -14.93
C HIS A 397 49.72 14.84 -16.08
N ASP A 398 48.91 13.91 -16.61
CA ASP A 398 47.97 14.17 -17.69
C ASP A 398 46.56 14.40 -17.14
N LYS A 399 46.00 15.58 -17.44
CA LYS A 399 44.65 15.97 -17.00
C LYS A 399 43.56 15.10 -17.60
N LEU A 400 43.69 14.66 -18.85
CA LEU A 400 42.64 13.85 -19.50
C LEU A 400 42.57 12.45 -18.87
N LYS A 401 43.73 11.85 -18.62
CA LYS A 401 43.81 10.54 -17.96
C LYS A 401 43.39 10.62 -16.49
N PHE A 402 43.65 11.76 -15.83
CA PHE A 402 43.15 12.02 -14.49
C PHE A 402 41.62 12.02 -14.44
N GLU A 403 40.93 12.67 -15.39
CA GLU A 403 39.47 12.64 -15.48
C GLU A 403 38.92 11.24 -15.73
N GLU A 404 39.54 10.47 -16.63
CA GLU A 404 39.14 9.07 -16.88
C GLU A 404 39.31 8.20 -15.63
N CYS A 405 40.37 8.42 -14.86
CA CYS A 405 40.58 7.74 -13.60
C CYS A 405 39.54 8.13 -12.55
N LEU A 406 39.30 9.43 -12.36
CA LEU A 406 38.27 9.91 -11.45
C LEU A 406 36.89 9.35 -11.79
N LYS A 407 36.55 9.26 -13.09
CA LYS A 407 35.30 8.64 -13.55
C LYS A 407 35.19 7.19 -13.08
N LYS A 408 36.22 6.37 -13.28
CA LYS A 408 36.25 4.94 -12.88
C LYS A 408 36.24 4.74 -11.36
N GLU A 409 36.99 5.56 -10.64
CA GLU A 409 37.00 5.51 -9.16
C GLU A 409 35.65 5.96 -8.60
N THR A 410 34.97 6.93 -9.23
CA THR A 410 33.62 7.38 -8.83
C THR A 410 32.57 6.30 -9.09
N GLU A 411 32.64 5.61 -10.23
CA GLU A 411 31.77 4.47 -10.55
C GLU A 411 31.87 3.37 -9.47
N THR A 412 33.08 3.14 -8.95
CA THR A 412 33.31 2.15 -7.89
C THR A 412 32.92 2.66 -6.50
N ALA A 413 33.27 3.90 -6.16
CA ALA A 413 33.06 4.48 -4.82
C ALA A 413 31.62 4.96 -4.58
N SER A 414 30.93 5.40 -5.64
CA SER A 414 29.55 5.88 -5.60
C SER A 414 28.81 5.57 -6.91
N PRO A 415 28.32 4.32 -7.08
CA PRO A 415 27.58 3.91 -8.28
C PRO A 415 26.31 4.75 -8.53
N VAL A 416 25.66 5.23 -7.46
CA VAL A 416 24.46 6.07 -7.52
C VAL A 416 24.79 7.45 -8.11
N LEU A 417 25.89 8.06 -7.66
CA LEU A 417 26.36 9.34 -8.22
C LEU A 417 26.69 9.19 -9.71
N TYR A 418 27.43 8.14 -10.05
CA TYR A 418 27.78 7.85 -11.43
C TYR A 418 26.55 7.67 -12.32
N ALA A 419 25.56 6.90 -11.87
CA ALA A 419 24.31 6.69 -12.61
C ALA A 419 23.50 7.99 -12.79
N LEU A 420 23.46 8.86 -11.78
CA LEU A 420 22.78 10.15 -11.86
C LEU A 420 23.46 11.11 -12.85
N LEU A 421 24.80 11.22 -12.79
CA LEU A 421 25.58 12.08 -13.68
C LEU A 421 25.48 11.66 -15.15
N ASN A 422 25.28 10.37 -15.42
CA ASN A 422 25.11 9.82 -16.76
C ASN A 422 23.63 9.60 -17.15
N SER A 423 22.68 10.09 -16.37
CA SER A 423 21.25 9.90 -16.65
C SER A 423 20.77 10.78 -17.82
N ASN A 424 19.91 10.23 -18.66
CA ASN A 424 19.40 10.93 -19.86
C ASN A 424 18.57 12.18 -19.54
N PHE A 425 17.97 12.25 -18.34
CA PHE A 425 17.13 13.37 -17.93
C PHE A 425 17.92 14.55 -17.36
N LEU A 426 19.19 14.37 -16.93
CA LEU A 426 19.93 15.42 -16.24
C LEU A 426 20.15 16.69 -17.08
N PRO A 427 20.51 16.61 -18.38
CA PRO A 427 20.62 17.81 -19.22
C PRO A 427 19.29 18.52 -19.45
N ILE A 428 18.20 17.75 -19.56
CA ILE A 428 16.84 18.30 -19.74
C ILE A 428 16.40 19.01 -18.46
N LEU A 429 16.71 18.44 -17.30
CA LEU A 429 16.40 19.02 -16.00
C LEU A 429 17.14 20.34 -15.75
N ASP A 430 18.41 20.45 -16.19
CA ASP A 430 19.17 21.70 -16.10
C ASP A 430 18.52 22.83 -16.91
N ILE A 431 18.06 22.54 -18.13
CA ILE A 431 17.32 23.50 -18.97
C ILE A 431 16.01 23.92 -18.30
N GLU A 432 15.27 22.97 -17.71
CA GLU A 432 14.00 23.25 -17.02
C GLU A 432 14.21 24.08 -15.75
N MET A 433 15.27 23.81 -14.99
CA MET A 433 15.58 24.51 -13.73
C MET A 433 16.20 25.89 -13.96
N GLN A 434 16.93 26.13 -15.05
CA GLN A 434 17.44 27.47 -15.39
C GLN A 434 16.32 28.47 -15.71
N ASN A 435 15.15 27.99 -16.14
CA ASN A 435 13.97 28.82 -16.37
C ASN A 435 13.17 29.10 -15.08
N ASN A 436 13.40 28.33 -14.02
CA ASN A 436 12.74 28.51 -12.72
C ASN A 436 13.67 29.24 -11.75
N ILE A 437 13.17 30.32 -11.14
CA ILE A 437 13.95 31.30 -10.33
C ILE A 437 14.56 30.69 -9.03
N GLU A 438 14.32 29.40 -8.74
CA GLU A 438 14.72 28.71 -7.51
C GLU A 438 15.90 27.72 -7.69
N GLY A 439 16.65 27.77 -8.79
CA GLY A 439 17.84 26.94 -9.01
C GLY A 439 19.06 27.45 -8.21
N GLY A 440 19.53 26.66 -7.24
CA GLY A 440 20.68 27.00 -6.39
C GLY A 440 21.99 27.32 -7.15
N ASP A 441 22.88 28.05 -6.48
CA ASP A 441 24.11 28.67 -7.02
C ASP A 441 25.13 27.72 -7.71
N PHE A 442 24.95 26.40 -7.67
CA PHE A 442 25.92 25.44 -8.19
C PHE A 442 25.61 25.05 -9.65
N LYS A 443 26.40 25.59 -10.58
CA LYS A 443 26.27 25.30 -12.02
C LYS A 443 26.91 23.95 -12.34
N PHE A 444 26.10 22.92 -12.63
CA PHE A 444 26.59 21.60 -13.03
C PHE A 444 27.00 21.51 -14.51
N PHE A 445 26.56 22.46 -15.33
CA PHE A 445 26.81 22.49 -16.77
C PHE A 445 27.58 23.74 -17.17
N SER A 446 28.46 23.58 -18.15
CA SER A 446 29.19 24.67 -18.81
C SER A 446 29.19 24.44 -20.32
N GLY A 447 28.62 25.38 -21.08
CA GLY A 447 28.54 25.26 -22.55
C GLY A 447 27.75 24.04 -23.04
N GLY A 448 26.71 23.63 -22.30
CA GLY A 448 25.88 22.46 -22.64
C GLY A 448 26.52 21.10 -22.34
N ARG A 449 27.67 21.08 -21.67
CA ARG A 449 28.32 19.84 -21.20
C ARG A 449 28.40 19.81 -19.68
N LEU A 450 28.25 18.61 -19.13
CA LEU A 450 28.46 18.37 -17.70
C LEU A 450 29.88 18.77 -17.31
N LEU A 451 30.04 19.35 -16.12
CA LEU A 451 31.37 19.66 -15.58
C LEU A 451 32.25 18.41 -15.44
N PRO A 452 33.58 18.53 -15.61
CA PRO A 452 34.52 17.43 -15.37
C PRO A 452 34.45 16.90 -13.93
N TYR A 453 34.80 15.64 -13.72
CA TYR A 453 34.76 14.98 -12.41
C TYR A 453 35.70 15.67 -11.41
N SER A 454 36.85 16.20 -11.87
CA SER A 454 37.75 16.99 -11.02
C SER A 454 37.07 18.22 -10.40
N ARG A 455 36.17 18.88 -11.14
CA ARG A 455 35.42 20.05 -10.65
C ARG A 455 34.22 19.65 -9.80
N LEU A 456 33.50 18.59 -10.19
CA LEU A 456 32.35 18.09 -9.45
C LEU A 456 32.75 17.55 -8.06
N LEU A 457 33.86 16.82 -8.00
CA LEU A 457 34.42 16.30 -6.76
C LEU A 457 35.39 17.28 -6.09
N MET A 458 35.71 18.44 -6.68
CA MET A 458 36.72 19.38 -6.17
C MET A 458 38.11 18.75 -5.90
N LEU A 459 38.53 17.81 -6.75
CA LEU A 459 39.79 17.09 -6.63
C LEU A 459 40.82 17.55 -7.68
N ASN A 460 42.05 17.79 -7.23
CA ASN A 460 43.17 18.18 -8.09
C ASN A 460 44.27 17.12 -8.07
N ASN A 461 44.82 16.81 -9.25
CA ASN A 461 45.93 15.86 -9.35
C ASN A 461 47.16 16.32 -8.57
N SER A 462 47.45 17.62 -8.49
CA SER A 462 48.59 18.14 -7.74
C SER A 462 48.47 17.93 -6.23
N SER A 463 47.26 18.08 -5.65
CA SER A 463 47.04 17.92 -4.21
C SER A 463 47.12 16.45 -3.79
N ILE A 464 46.51 15.56 -4.56
CA ILE A 464 46.59 14.11 -4.33
C ILE A 464 48.05 13.63 -4.44
N LEU A 465 48.79 14.13 -5.44
CA LEU A 465 50.20 13.77 -5.62
C LEU A 465 51.08 14.30 -4.47
N SER A 466 50.82 15.49 -3.94
CA SER A 466 51.52 15.99 -2.76
C SER A 466 51.20 15.15 -1.52
N ASN A 467 49.94 14.79 -1.31
CA ASN A 467 49.50 13.96 -0.18
C ASN A 467 50.19 12.58 -0.23
N ALA A 468 50.21 11.93 -1.40
CA ALA A 468 50.89 10.66 -1.60
C ALA A 468 52.41 10.76 -1.37
N LYS A 469 53.05 11.87 -1.78
CA LYS A 469 54.48 12.09 -1.54
C LYS A 469 54.83 12.34 -0.08
N ILE A 470 53.95 13.01 0.67
CA ILE A 470 54.14 13.26 2.12
C ILE A 470 54.15 11.94 2.90
N MET A 471 53.40 10.94 2.44
CA MET A 471 53.38 9.60 3.04
C MET A 471 54.68 8.81 2.81
N LEU A 472 55.50 9.18 1.82
CA LEU A 472 56.77 8.49 1.56
C LEU A 472 57.81 8.83 2.64
N PRO A 473 58.69 7.88 3.01
CA PRO A 473 59.80 8.15 3.90
C PRO A 473 60.66 9.32 3.40
N PHE A 474 61.11 10.20 4.30
CA PHE A 474 61.81 11.45 3.96
C PHE A 474 63.03 11.29 3.03
N TRP A 475 63.66 10.10 3.02
CA TRP A 475 64.77 9.74 2.12
C TRP A 475 64.40 9.69 0.63
N TYR A 476 63.11 9.54 0.28
CA TYR A 476 62.61 9.57 -1.11
C TYR A 476 62.50 10.99 -1.70
N VAL A 477 62.50 12.03 -0.87
CA VAL A 477 62.21 13.42 -1.26
C VAL A 477 63.49 14.23 -1.54
N ILE A 478 64.67 13.69 -1.22
CA ILE A 478 65.97 14.35 -1.42
C ILE A 478 66.48 14.09 -2.86
N PRO A 479 66.72 15.12 -3.69
CA PRO A 479 67.07 14.98 -5.12
C PRO A 479 68.31 14.12 -5.41
N VAL A 480 69.22 14.00 -4.44
CA VAL A 480 70.51 13.31 -4.58
C VAL A 480 70.42 11.80 -4.29
N ILE A 481 69.39 11.36 -3.55
CA ILE A 481 69.24 9.94 -3.17
C ILE A 481 68.30 9.18 -4.13
N SER A 482 67.32 9.87 -4.74
CA SER A 482 66.37 9.25 -5.68
C SER A 482 67.00 8.81 -7.01
N GLN A 483 68.10 9.43 -7.45
CA GLN A 483 68.86 8.98 -8.61
C GLN A 483 69.71 7.72 -8.34
N ILE A 484 70.09 7.46 -7.09
CA ILE A 484 70.98 6.35 -6.73
C ILE A 484 70.17 5.07 -6.48
N ILE A 485 68.99 5.17 -5.87
CA ILE A 485 68.15 3.99 -5.58
C ILE A 485 67.32 3.55 -6.80
N GLY A 486 66.85 4.49 -7.64
CA GLY A 486 66.16 4.17 -8.90
C GLY A 486 67.02 3.45 -9.95
N PHE A 487 68.35 3.44 -9.76
CA PHE A 487 69.29 2.68 -10.57
C PHE A 487 69.54 1.25 -10.03
N PHE A 488 69.29 1.01 -8.73
CA PHE A 488 69.60 -0.25 -8.04
C PHE A 488 68.37 -1.14 -7.75
N MET A 489 67.15 -0.63 -7.85
CA MET A 489 65.91 -1.43 -7.73
C MET A 489 64.99 -1.28 -8.96
N ARG A 490 65.53 -1.57 -10.14
CA ARG A 490 64.69 -2.02 -11.27
C ARG A 490 64.61 -3.55 -11.22
N PRO A 491 63.46 -4.16 -10.89
CA PRO A 491 63.30 -5.58 -11.14
C PRO A 491 63.28 -5.84 -12.65
N PRO A 492 63.84 -6.96 -13.14
CA PRO A 492 63.76 -7.32 -14.55
C PRO A 492 62.30 -7.67 -14.89
N LYS A 493 61.87 -7.26 -16.08
CA LYS A 493 60.62 -7.74 -16.71
C LYS A 493 60.56 -9.28 -16.64
N SER A 494 59.52 -9.80 -16.01
CA SER A 494 58.99 -11.15 -16.21
C SER A 494 57.47 -10.98 -16.35
N SER A 495 56.95 -11.10 -17.58
CA SER A 495 56.32 -12.30 -18.14
C SER A 495 55.15 -12.80 -17.28
N GLU A 496 53.98 -12.82 -17.91
CA GLU A 496 52.70 -13.34 -17.43
C GLU A 496 52.84 -14.47 -16.40
N ILE A 497 52.30 -14.24 -15.21
CA ILE A 497 51.98 -15.30 -14.26
C ILE A 497 50.50 -15.14 -13.92
N GLU A 498 49.71 -16.08 -14.42
CA GLU A 498 48.35 -16.36 -13.98
C GLU A 498 48.33 -16.49 -12.44
N ILE A 499 47.58 -15.62 -11.78
CA ILE A 499 47.21 -15.84 -10.37
C ILE A 499 45.93 -16.68 -10.39
N LYS A 500 46.11 -17.98 -10.17
CA LYS A 500 45.05 -18.88 -9.73
C LYS A 500 44.51 -18.37 -8.39
N PHE A 501 43.19 -18.22 -8.31
CA PHE A 501 42.47 -18.08 -7.05
C PHE A 501 42.64 -19.36 -6.23
N GLU A 502 43.38 -19.28 -5.13
CA GLU A 502 43.22 -20.21 -4.00
C GLU A 502 42.38 -19.52 -2.93
N ASP A 503 41.21 -20.12 -2.69
CA ASP A 503 40.30 -19.86 -1.59
C ASP A 503 41.03 -19.93 -0.25
N ALA A 504 41.39 -18.78 0.30
CA ALA A 504 41.67 -18.64 1.72
C ALA A 504 40.35 -18.36 2.45
N GLY A 505 39.61 -19.44 2.72
CA GLY A 505 38.46 -19.43 3.61
C GLY A 505 38.85 -18.90 4.99
N LEU A 506 38.37 -17.71 5.32
CA LEU A 506 38.31 -17.25 6.70
C LEU A 506 37.22 -18.06 7.40
N ARG A 507 37.67 -19.08 8.13
CA ARG A 507 36.92 -19.79 9.17
C ARG A 507 36.27 -18.76 10.10
N GLU A 508 34.95 -18.67 10.02
CA GLU A 508 34.11 -18.31 11.14
C GLU A 508 34.40 -19.27 12.30
N GLU A 509 34.99 -18.77 13.39
CA GLU A 509 34.85 -19.41 14.70
C GLU A 509 33.41 -19.20 15.17
N LYS A 510 32.50 -20.07 14.74
CA LYS A 510 31.30 -20.38 15.51
C LYS A 510 31.72 -21.04 16.81
N ARG A 511 31.59 -20.32 17.94
CA ARG A 511 31.43 -20.98 19.24
C ARG A 511 29.94 -21.15 19.54
N PRO A 512 29.51 -22.36 19.92
CA PRO A 512 28.11 -22.69 20.09
C PRO A 512 27.56 -22.09 21.39
N GLY A 513 26.23 -21.92 21.40
CA GLY A 513 25.49 -21.22 22.43
C GLY A 513 25.76 -21.69 23.86
N LYS A 514 25.72 -20.72 24.77
CA LYS A 514 25.34 -20.93 26.16
C LYS A 514 24.21 -19.99 26.53
N SER A 515 23.09 -20.61 26.84
CA SER A 515 21.91 -20.07 27.49
C SER A 515 22.23 -19.23 28.74
N GLY A 516 21.50 -18.13 28.90
CA GLY A 516 21.22 -17.51 30.19
C GLY A 516 22.38 -16.75 30.82
N LYS A 517 22.70 -15.55 30.30
CA LYS A 517 23.47 -14.55 31.05
C LYS A 517 22.68 -13.25 31.07
N ASN A 518 22.40 -12.73 32.26
CA ASN A 518 21.72 -11.46 32.45
C ASN A 518 22.50 -10.36 31.72
N MET A 519 21.94 -9.88 30.61
CA MET A 519 22.52 -8.83 29.78
C MET A 519 22.59 -7.55 30.60
N THR A 520 23.75 -6.91 30.67
CA THR A 520 23.87 -5.65 31.41
C THR A 520 23.04 -4.57 30.69
N ARG A 521 22.49 -3.60 31.44
CA ARG A 521 21.66 -2.50 30.89
C ARG A 521 22.33 -1.77 29.71
N ARG A 522 23.67 -1.75 29.68
CA ARG A 522 24.49 -1.18 28.61
C ARG A 522 24.50 -2.03 27.34
N GLU A 523 24.75 -3.33 27.46
CA GLU A 523 24.75 -4.27 26.33
C GLU A 523 23.37 -4.34 25.66
N ALA A 524 22.30 -4.33 26.46
CA ALA A 524 20.92 -4.29 25.95
C ALA A 524 20.59 -2.99 25.19
N LEU A 525 21.17 -1.87 25.62
CA LEU A 525 20.97 -0.57 24.98
C LEU A 525 21.80 -0.45 23.68
N ALA A 526 23.01 -1.02 23.66
CA ALA A 526 23.86 -1.09 22.47
C ALA A 526 23.26 -2.00 21.39
N GLU A 527 22.63 -3.10 21.77
CA GLU A 527 21.91 -3.97 20.83
C GLU A 527 20.65 -3.29 20.26
N ALA A 528 19.89 -2.55 21.09
CA ALA A 528 18.78 -1.73 20.63
C ALA A 528 19.23 -0.63 19.65
N ALA A 529 20.39 -0.01 19.88
CA ALA A 529 20.96 0.97 18.95
C ALA A 529 21.33 0.32 17.60
N LYS A 530 22.01 -0.83 17.60
CA LYS A 530 22.36 -1.57 16.38
C LYS A 530 21.14 -2.00 15.56
N ASN A 531 20.05 -2.38 16.21
CA ASN A 531 18.80 -2.71 15.52
C ASN A 531 18.16 -1.47 14.86
N LEU A 532 18.35 -0.28 15.43
CA LEU A 532 17.84 0.98 14.89
C LEU A 532 18.75 1.60 13.81
N GLU A 533 20.04 1.24 13.75
CA GLU A 533 20.98 1.73 12.73
C GLU A 533 20.47 1.51 11.30
N GLY A 534 19.82 0.37 11.04
CA GLY A 534 19.27 0.04 9.71
C GLY A 534 18.11 0.94 9.25
N HIS A 535 17.51 1.73 10.14
CA HIS A 535 16.47 2.71 9.80
C HIS A 535 17.04 4.08 9.41
N PHE A 536 18.21 4.45 9.93
CA PHE A 536 18.81 5.77 9.72
C PHE A 536 19.94 5.75 8.69
N VAL A 537 20.59 4.60 8.46
CA VAL A 537 21.71 4.45 7.51
C VAL A 537 21.24 3.70 6.25
N PRO A 538 21.40 4.29 5.04
CA PRO A 538 21.03 3.62 3.80
C PRO A 538 21.92 2.39 3.49
N GLN A 539 21.36 1.41 2.77
CA GLN A 539 22.08 0.18 2.41
C GLN A 539 23.35 0.51 1.60
N GLY A 540 24.52 0.15 2.14
CA GLY A 540 25.83 0.44 1.53
C GLY A 540 26.59 1.65 2.13
N SER A 541 26.03 2.31 3.15
CA SER A 541 26.68 3.39 3.91
C SER A 541 26.99 2.97 5.35
N THR A 542 27.77 3.78 6.07
CA THR A 542 28.10 3.57 7.50
C THR A 542 27.71 4.80 8.31
N ILE A 543 27.50 4.64 9.63
CA ILE A 543 27.18 5.76 10.53
C ILE A 543 28.23 6.86 10.44
N ASP A 544 29.51 6.49 10.41
CA ASP A 544 30.60 7.46 10.32
C ASP A 544 30.58 8.23 9.00
N ARG A 545 30.20 7.58 7.90
CA ARG A 545 30.05 8.21 6.58
C ARG A 545 28.88 9.20 6.56
N GLU A 546 27.73 8.81 7.10
CA GLU A 546 26.56 9.70 7.19
C GLU A 546 26.79 10.86 8.15
N LEU A 547 27.48 10.64 9.28
CA LEU A 547 27.85 11.71 10.21
C LEU A 547 28.74 12.76 9.56
N ASP A 548 29.74 12.35 8.81
CA ASP A 548 30.64 13.28 8.10
C ASP A 548 29.88 14.05 7.00
N SER A 549 29.01 13.36 6.27
CA SER A 549 28.11 13.94 5.26
C SER A 549 27.22 15.04 5.84
N TYR A 550 26.48 14.76 6.92
CA TYR A 550 25.63 15.76 7.56
C TYR A 550 26.44 16.86 8.24
N SER A 551 27.60 16.56 8.83
CA SER A 551 28.50 17.57 9.40
C SER A 551 28.87 18.63 8.38
N LYS A 552 29.23 18.22 7.17
CA LYS A 552 29.60 19.13 6.08
C LYS A 552 28.43 19.96 5.55
N GLN A 553 27.19 19.48 5.69
CA GLN A 553 25.99 20.20 5.28
C GLN A 553 25.62 21.33 6.25
N TRP A 554 25.58 21.06 7.56
CA TRP A 554 25.20 22.07 8.54
C TRP A 554 26.37 23.00 8.91
N ASN A 555 27.63 22.51 8.85
CA ASN A 555 28.82 23.30 9.14
C ASN A 555 29.44 23.87 7.85
N LYS A 556 28.99 25.05 7.43
CA LYS A 556 29.44 25.75 6.21
C LYS A 556 30.74 26.54 6.37
N LEU A 557 31.44 26.41 7.50
CA LEU A 557 32.66 27.17 7.77
C LEU A 557 33.82 26.68 6.88
N ILE A 558 34.42 27.60 6.14
CA ILE A 558 35.50 27.32 5.18
C ILE A 558 36.85 27.10 5.90
N ALA A 559 37.06 27.76 7.04
CA ALA A 559 38.30 27.64 7.81
C ALA A 559 38.33 26.33 8.59
N LYS A 560 39.33 25.48 8.32
CA LYS A 560 39.48 24.12 8.89
C LYS A 560 39.48 24.11 10.43
N GLU A 561 40.12 25.08 11.07
CA GLU A 561 40.15 25.19 12.54
C GLU A 561 38.78 25.58 13.11
N ALA A 562 38.10 26.54 12.50
CA ALA A 562 36.77 26.98 12.95
C ALA A 562 35.70 25.90 12.70
N HIS A 563 35.81 25.17 11.59
CA HIS A 563 34.96 24.01 11.30
C HIS A 563 35.12 22.93 12.37
N ALA A 564 36.37 22.57 12.70
CA ALA A 564 36.65 21.57 13.73
C ALA A 564 36.17 22.01 15.13
N GLN A 565 36.36 23.28 15.49
CA GLN A 565 35.89 23.83 16.77
C GLN A 565 34.37 23.79 16.88
N LEU A 566 33.64 24.24 15.85
CA LEU A 566 32.17 24.22 15.87
C LEU A 566 31.61 22.80 15.92
N THR A 567 32.18 21.87 15.16
CA THR A 567 31.78 20.45 15.22
C THR A 567 32.04 19.85 16.60
N GLU A 568 33.16 20.18 17.24
CA GLU A 568 33.46 19.71 18.60
C GLU A 568 32.57 20.35 19.67
N ASP A 569 32.24 21.63 19.53
CA ASP A 569 31.30 22.33 20.41
C ASP A 569 29.91 21.69 20.34
N VAL A 570 29.41 21.40 19.13
CA VAL A 570 28.14 20.68 18.93
C VAL A 570 28.20 19.26 19.50
N ASN A 571 29.30 18.52 19.25
CA ASN A 571 29.50 17.18 19.79
C ASN A 571 29.60 17.15 21.32
N SER A 572 30.21 18.17 21.93
CA SER A 572 30.29 18.33 23.38
C SER A 572 28.91 18.58 23.99
N LEU A 573 28.11 19.44 23.36
CA LEU A 573 26.74 19.74 23.79
C LEU A 573 25.83 18.50 23.72
N ILE A 574 25.92 17.72 22.64
CA ILE A 574 25.16 16.46 22.52
C ILE A 574 25.63 15.44 23.58
N ARG A 575 26.95 15.30 23.81
CA ARG A 575 27.49 14.41 24.85
C ARG A 575 27.02 14.79 26.25
N ASP A 576 27.02 16.07 26.58
CA ASP A 576 26.60 16.55 27.90
C ASP A 576 25.09 16.41 28.12
N TYR A 577 24.29 16.62 27.08
CA TYR A 577 22.85 16.34 27.11
C TYR A 577 22.61 14.83 27.30
N MET A 578 23.23 13.99 26.46
CA MET A 578 23.07 12.54 26.54
C MET A 578 23.60 11.96 27.85
N ARG A 579 24.64 12.53 28.47
CA ARG A 579 25.13 12.09 29.80
C ARG A 579 24.06 12.22 30.89
N LYS A 580 23.17 13.21 30.79
CA LYS A 580 22.03 13.40 31.71
C LYS A 580 20.89 12.43 31.38
N VAL A 581 20.60 12.24 30.09
CA VAL A 581 19.46 11.44 29.62
C VAL A 581 19.73 9.92 29.65
N ILE A 582 20.96 9.46 29.38
CA ILE A 582 21.33 8.02 29.41
C ILE A 582 21.07 7.39 30.78
N ARG A 583 21.15 8.16 31.87
CA ARG A 583 20.83 7.67 33.22
C ARG A 583 19.35 7.28 33.37
N THR A 584 18.45 7.85 32.57
CA THR A 584 17.00 7.61 32.61
C THR A 584 16.50 6.70 31.48
N ILE A 585 17.31 6.40 30.46
CA ILE A 585 16.95 5.52 29.33
C ILE A 585 17.22 4.04 29.65
N SER A 586 16.29 3.15 29.28
CA SER A 586 16.47 1.68 29.28
C SER A 586 16.33 1.15 27.84
N ALA A 587 16.76 -0.09 27.57
CA ALA A 587 16.68 -0.68 26.24
C ALA A 587 15.25 -0.71 25.66
N HIS A 588 14.22 -0.83 26.52
CA HIS A 588 12.81 -0.79 26.11
C HIS A 588 12.29 0.61 25.77
N THR A 589 12.94 1.68 26.25
CA THR A 589 12.53 3.07 25.98
C THR A 589 13.36 3.75 24.90
N PHE A 590 14.35 3.04 24.34
CA PHE A 590 15.19 3.53 23.25
C PHE A 590 14.58 3.12 21.90
N THR A 591 13.58 3.89 21.46
CA THR A 591 12.85 3.70 20.19
C THR A 591 13.17 4.82 19.19
N LEU A 592 12.79 4.63 17.93
CA LEU A 592 12.95 5.63 16.87
C LEU A 592 12.34 6.98 17.26
N GLU A 593 11.08 7.00 17.72
CA GLU A 593 10.38 8.21 18.20
C GLU A 593 11.10 8.89 19.37
N ARG A 594 11.78 8.10 20.22
CA ARG A 594 12.54 8.65 21.34
C ARG A 594 13.82 9.34 20.86
N ILE A 595 14.50 8.80 19.86
CA ILE A 595 15.69 9.44 19.26
C ILE A 595 15.26 10.72 18.54
N GLU A 596 14.16 10.67 17.78
CA GLU A 596 13.59 11.83 17.09
C GLU A 596 13.23 12.97 18.05
N SER A 597 12.54 12.66 19.15
CA SER A 597 12.17 13.67 20.17
C SER A 597 13.37 14.23 20.94
N LEU A 598 14.39 13.42 21.22
CA LEU A 598 15.63 13.88 21.87
C LEU A 598 16.43 14.80 20.94
N ALA A 599 16.54 14.44 19.66
CA ALA A 599 17.18 15.28 18.65
C ALA A 599 16.41 16.60 18.47
N GLU A 600 15.08 16.56 18.45
CA GLU A 600 14.24 17.75 18.27
C GLU A 600 14.39 18.72 19.44
N ALA A 601 14.43 18.21 20.66
CA ALA A 601 14.65 19.01 21.87
C ALA A 601 16.06 19.66 21.89
N LEU A 602 17.07 18.96 21.38
CA LEU A 602 18.45 19.46 21.28
C LEU A 602 18.59 20.57 20.23
N VAL A 603 18.01 20.36 19.04
CA VAL A 603 18.10 21.30 17.92
C VAL A 603 17.35 22.61 18.20
N LYS A 604 16.26 22.56 18.99
CA LYS A 604 15.52 23.75 19.45
C LYS A 604 16.21 24.56 20.56
N THR A 605 17.41 24.18 21.01
CA THR A 605 18.14 24.97 22.00
C THR A 605 18.67 26.29 21.42
N PRO A 606 18.77 27.38 22.21
CA PRO A 606 19.15 28.71 21.71
C PRO A 606 20.51 28.78 21.00
N ASN A 607 21.43 27.86 21.32
CA ASN A 607 22.75 27.78 20.70
C ASN A 607 22.71 27.06 19.34
N MET A 608 21.89 26.01 19.21
CA MET A 608 21.74 25.22 17.97
C MET A 608 20.89 25.93 16.91
N LEU A 609 19.93 26.77 17.32
CA LEU A 609 19.10 27.58 16.42
C LEU A 609 19.90 28.60 15.57
N LYS A 610 21.14 28.91 15.98
CA LYS A 610 22.03 29.84 15.26
C LYS A 610 22.74 29.19 14.07
N ILE A 611 22.67 27.86 13.95
CA ILE A 611 23.33 27.09 12.90
C ILE A 611 22.45 27.04 11.65
N THR A 612 23.05 27.16 10.47
CA THR A 612 22.35 27.05 9.18
C THR A 612 22.04 25.59 8.82
N ASP A 613 20.95 25.35 8.09
CA ASP A 613 20.45 24.01 7.72
C ASP A 613 20.09 23.11 8.91
N GLN A 614 19.03 23.51 9.60
CA GLN A 614 18.47 22.82 10.77
C GLN A 614 18.08 21.36 10.48
N ASP A 615 17.66 21.02 9.25
CA ASP A 615 17.30 19.66 8.86
C ASP A 615 18.53 18.73 8.83
N ALA A 616 19.67 19.21 8.31
CA ALA A 616 20.91 18.45 8.30
C ALA A 616 21.50 18.31 9.70
N LEU A 617 21.40 19.37 10.52
CA LEU A 617 21.78 19.33 11.94
C LEU A 617 20.93 18.32 12.72
N TYR A 618 19.61 18.26 12.44
CA TYR A 618 18.70 17.31 13.08
C TYR A 618 19.09 15.85 12.79
N MET A 619 19.33 15.51 11.52
CA MET A 619 19.80 14.17 11.15
C MET A 619 21.18 13.84 11.74
N TYR A 620 22.10 14.82 11.77
CA TYR A 620 23.42 14.68 12.41
C TYR A 620 23.28 14.33 13.90
N VAL A 621 22.41 15.05 14.62
CA VAL A 621 22.17 14.82 16.05
C VAL A 621 21.59 13.42 16.29
N GLN A 622 20.64 12.97 15.47
CA GLN A 622 20.08 11.61 15.58
C GLN A 622 21.14 10.52 15.42
N LEU A 623 21.96 10.63 14.37
CA LEU A 623 23.05 9.68 14.11
C LEU A 623 24.14 9.72 15.18
N TYR A 624 24.43 10.91 15.72
CA TYR A 624 25.44 11.05 16.76
C TYR A 624 24.95 10.50 18.11
N ILE A 625 23.65 10.65 18.41
CA ILE A 625 22.99 9.98 19.54
C ILE A 625 23.10 8.46 19.39
N LEU A 626 22.79 7.91 18.21
CA LEU A 626 22.94 6.48 17.92
C LEU A 626 24.37 6.01 18.12
N ARG A 627 25.36 6.75 17.60
CA ARG A 627 26.78 6.44 17.77
C ARG A 627 27.23 6.45 19.24
N LEU A 628 26.79 7.43 20.02
CA LEU A 628 27.12 7.53 21.45
C LEU A 628 26.55 6.36 22.27
N VAL A 629 25.36 5.89 21.89
CA VAL A 629 24.69 4.79 22.58
C VAL A 629 25.23 3.42 22.11
N GLY A 630 25.55 3.27 20.83
CA GLY A 630 26.12 2.05 20.25
C GLY A 630 27.57 1.77 20.67
N ASN A 631 28.36 2.81 20.95
CA ASN A 631 29.75 2.70 21.42
C ASN A 631 29.90 2.77 22.95
N GLY A 632 28.79 2.84 23.69
CA GLY A 632 28.73 3.27 25.09
C GLY A 632 28.82 2.20 26.18
#